data_AF-A0A1A8RC95-F1
#
_entry.id   AF-A0A1A8RC95-F1
#
_cell.length_a   1.000
_cell.length_b   1.000
_cell.length_c   1.000
_cell.angle_alpha   90.00
_cell.angle_beta   90.00
_cell.angle_gamma   90.00
#
_symmetry.space_group_name_H-M   'P 1'
#
loop_
_entity.id
_entity.type
_entity.pdbx_description
1 polymer ?
#
loop_
_entity_poly.entity_id
_entity_poly.type
_entity_poly.pdbx_seq_one_letter_code
_entity_poly.pdbx_strand_id
1 'polypeptide(L)'
;TKRCGSCSDLLRENPGDKLDIRLNPDGSGQLYVPGLTEITVQSPEDINKVFELGHMNRATACTNLNEHSSRSHALLIIIVSGFNSTAGTRTQGKLNLVDLAGSERIGKSGAEGSRLREAQCINKSLSALGDVISALRGKYSHVPFRNSRLTYLLQDSLSGDSKTLMMVQVSPLPGNMSESVCSLKFAQRVRSVELNSSSRRHENSSTSSSPTHNSVEVTLSSAQLVSAETFTFFGIFKIKVD
;
A
#
# COMPACT_ATOMS: atom_id res chain seq x y z
N THR A 1 1.53 -2.51 26.19
CA THR A 1 2.61 -3.15 25.39
C THR A 1 2.10 -3.38 23.97
N LYS A 2 2.57 -2.60 22.98
CA LYS A 2 2.23 -2.84 21.56
C LYS A 2 2.80 -4.21 21.17
N ARG A 3 1.93 -5.17 20.84
CA ARG A 3 2.34 -6.51 20.40
C ARG A 3 2.89 -6.41 18.97
N CYS A 4 3.93 -7.19 18.71
CA CYS A 4 4.43 -7.49 17.37
C CYS A 4 3.27 -7.68 16.37
N GLY A 5 3.19 -6.84 15.34
CA GLY A 5 2.14 -6.93 14.32
C GLY A 5 0.75 -6.43 14.75
N SER A 6 0.63 -5.55 15.77
CA SER A 6 -0.62 -4.82 16.03
C SER A 6 -0.91 -3.80 14.92
N CYS A 7 -2.15 -3.75 14.43
CA CYS A 7 -2.65 -2.64 13.61
C CYS A 7 -3.24 -1.58 14.54
N SER A 8 -2.99 -0.30 14.26
CA SER A 8 -3.48 0.82 15.04
C SER A 8 -4.14 1.83 14.11
N ASP A 9 -5.28 2.35 14.51
CA ASP A 9 -5.94 3.44 13.82
C ASP A 9 -5.27 4.75 14.20
N LEU A 10 -4.78 5.50 13.21
CA LEU A 10 -4.14 6.80 13.42
C LEU A 10 -5.15 7.96 13.40
N LEU A 11 -6.42 7.70 13.08
CA LEU A 11 -7.47 8.71 12.98
C LEU A 11 -8.50 8.62 14.11
N ARG A 12 -8.41 7.60 14.96
CA ARG A 12 -9.33 7.40 16.09
C ARG A 12 -8.87 8.21 17.31
N GLU A 13 -9.82 8.92 17.94
CA GLU A 13 -9.57 9.73 19.14
C GLU A 13 -9.40 8.89 20.42
N ASN A 14 -10.08 7.74 20.51
CA ASN A 14 -10.07 6.87 21.69
C ASN A 14 -9.50 5.48 21.39
N PRO A 15 -8.86 4.79 22.34
CA PRO A 15 -8.46 3.40 22.17
C PRO A 15 -9.71 2.54 21.97
N GLY A 16 -9.83 1.89 20.82
CA GLY A 16 -10.91 0.95 20.53
C GLY A 16 -10.43 -0.49 20.47
N ASP A 17 -11.33 -1.40 20.07
CA ASP A 17 -11.04 -2.82 19.93
C ASP A 17 -9.89 -3.10 18.96
N LYS A 18 -9.30 -4.28 19.12
CA LYS A 18 -8.23 -4.78 18.25
C LYS A 18 -8.71 -4.83 16.80
N LEU A 19 -8.05 -4.08 15.94
CA LEU A 19 -8.24 -4.15 14.50
C LEU A 19 -7.66 -5.45 13.93
N ASP A 20 -8.46 -6.21 13.20
CA ASP A 20 -8.08 -7.45 12.51
C ASP A 20 -8.47 -7.37 11.04
N ILE A 21 -7.65 -7.95 10.16
CA ILE A 21 -7.87 -7.92 8.71
C ILE A 21 -8.84 -9.06 8.35
N ARG A 22 -9.87 -8.76 7.55
CA ARG A 22 -10.90 -9.70 7.12
C ARG A 22 -11.15 -9.60 5.62
N LEU A 23 -11.74 -10.64 5.05
CA LEU A 23 -12.28 -10.60 3.68
C LEU A 23 -13.62 -9.88 3.68
N ASN A 24 -13.83 -9.01 2.71
CA ASN A 24 -15.08 -8.29 2.53
C ASN A 24 -16.26 -9.28 2.42
N PRO A 25 -17.37 -9.03 3.14
CA PRO A 25 -18.53 -9.91 3.12
C PRO A 25 -19.36 -9.79 1.83
N ASP A 26 -19.06 -8.81 0.98
CA ASP A 26 -19.73 -8.54 -0.30
C ASP A 26 -19.39 -9.56 -1.41
N GLY A 27 -18.53 -10.54 -1.12
CA GLY A 27 -18.08 -11.53 -2.10
C GLY A 27 -17.05 -11.03 -3.10
N SER A 28 -16.60 -9.78 -3.00
CA SER A 28 -15.53 -9.21 -3.86
C SER A 28 -14.18 -9.90 -3.67
N GLY A 29 -13.99 -10.59 -2.54
CA GLY A 29 -12.71 -11.19 -2.16
C GLY A 29 -11.65 -10.17 -1.71
N GLN A 30 -11.98 -8.88 -1.68
CA GLN A 30 -11.08 -7.82 -1.24
C GLN A 30 -10.90 -7.82 0.28
N LEU A 31 -9.76 -7.31 0.76
CA LEU A 31 -9.49 -7.22 2.19
C LEU A 31 -9.92 -5.87 2.77
N TYR A 32 -10.45 -5.93 4.00
CA TYR A 32 -10.80 -4.76 4.80
C TYR A 32 -10.48 -4.95 6.28
N VAL A 33 -10.53 -3.85 7.03
CA VAL A 33 -10.28 -3.83 8.48
C VAL A 33 -11.55 -3.30 9.15
N PRO A 34 -12.43 -4.17 9.66
CA PRO A 34 -13.63 -3.74 10.36
C PRO A 34 -13.29 -2.81 11.53
N GLY A 35 -14.05 -1.73 11.64
CA GLY A 35 -13.87 -0.74 12.70
C GLY A 35 -12.64 0.17 12.51
N LEU A 36 -11.99 0.16 11.34
CA LEU A 36 -11.07 1.24 10.97
C LEU A 36 -11.86 2.51 10.71
N THR A 37 -11.37 3.65 11.19
CA THR A 37 -12.01 4.95 10.99
C THR A 37 -11.92 5.36 9.53
N GLU A 38 -13.06 5.69 8.92
CA GLU A 38 -13.16 6.21 7.56
C GLU A 38 -13.67 7.66 7.61
N ILE A 39 -12.96 8.56 6.94
CA ILE A 39 -13.32 9.98 6.87
C ILE A 39 -13.73 10.29 5.43
N THR A 40 -14.96 10.77 5.24
CA THR A 40 -15.40 11.28 3.94
C THR A 40 -14.72 12.63 3.68
N VAL A 41 -14.09 12.74 2.52
CA VAL A 41 -13.37 13.94 2.07
C VAL A 41 -13.98 14.44 0.78
N GLN A 42 -14.00 15.76 0.57
CA GLN A 42 -14.59 16.36 -0.63
C GLN A 42 -13.57 17.10 -1.50
N SER A 43 -12.37 17.36 -0.98
CA SER A 43 -11.30 18.01 -1.73
C SER A 43 -9.91 17.44 -1.40
N PRO A 44 -8.89 17.73 -2.22
CA PRO A 44 -7.51 17.40 -1.91
C PRO A 44 -7.02 18.01 -0.59
N GLU A 45 -7.53 19.19 -0.21
CA GLU A 45 -7.20 19.85 1.05
C GLU A 45 -7.71 19.05 2.25
N ASP A 46 -8.89 18.41 2.14
CA ASP A 46 -9.39 17.52 3.20
C ASP A 46 -8.52 16.27 3.35
N ILE A 47 -8.02 15.72 2.23
CA ILE A 47 -7.06 14.60 2.26
C ILE A 47 -5.79 15.03 2.99
N ASN A 48 -5.27 16.23 2.70
CA ASN A 48 -4.08 16.76 3.38
C ASN A 48 -4.31 16.94 4.88
N LYS A 49 -5.47 17.46 5.32
CA LYS A 49 -5.81 17.58 6.75
C LYS A 49 -5.83 16.22 7.44
N VAL A 50 -6.44 15.20 6.82
CA VAL A 50 -6.50 13.84 7.37
C VAL A 50 -5.10 13.21 7.42
N PHE A 51 -4.28 13.45 6.39
CA PHE A 51 -2.90 13.00 6.33
C PHE A 51 -2.05 13.63 7.46
N GLU A 52 -2.16 14.95 7.66
CA GLU A 52 -1.47 15.67 8.73
C GLU A 52 -1.91 15.19 10.11
N LEU A 53 -3.21 14.98 10.33
CA LEU A 53 -3.73 14.41 11.58
C LEU A 53 -3.11 13.03 11.87
N GLY A 54 -3.13 12.13 10.89
CA GLY A 54 -2.54 10.80 11.02
C GLY A 54 -1.02 10.87 11.25
N HIS A 55 -0.33 11.80 10.59
CA HIS A 55 1.10 12.04 10.76
C HIS A 55 1.42 12.54 12.17
N MET A 56 0.66 13.52 12.68
CA MET A 56 0.80 14.03 14.04
C MET A 56 0.55 12.93 15.08
N ASN A 57 -0.49 12.12 14.91
CA ASN A 57 -0.81 11.01 15.81
C ASN A 57 0.26 9.91 15.78
N ARG A 58 0.86 9.65 14.61
CA ARG A 58 2.04 8.79 14.50
C ARG A 58 3.22 9.38 15.26
N ALA A 59 3.45 10.68 15.18
CA ALA A 59 4.55 11.37 15.86
C ALA A 59 4.36 11.47 17.38
N THR A 60 3.18 11.81 17.90
CA THR A 60 2.90 11.92 19.35
C THR A 60 2.86 10.58 20.07
N ALA A 61 2.52 9.48 19.37
CA ALA A 61 2.74 8.13 19.89
C ALA A 61 4.23 7.80 20.11
N CYS A 62 5.15 8.63 19.59
CA CYS A 62 6.58 8.57 19.83
C CYS A 62 6.93 9.51 21.00
N THR A 63 7.11 8.97 22.20
CA THR A 63 7.70 9.73 23.31
C THR A 63 9.21 9.94 23.08
N ASN A 64 9.76 11.04 23.63
CA ASN A 64 11.09 11.67 23.45
C ASN A 64 12.37 10.79 23.41
N LEU A 65 12.29 9.46 23.46
CA LEU A 65 13.43 8.53 23.45
C LEU A 65 13.48 7.60 22.22
N ASN A 66 12.50 7.67 21.30
CA ASN A 66 12.44 6.78 20.15
C ASN A 66 12.13 7.54 18.86
N GLU A 67 13.12 7.64 17.98
CA GLU A 67 12.90 7.89 16.55
C GLU A 67 12.14 6.68 15.98
N HIS A 68 10.81 6.68 16.10
CA HIS A 68 9.93 5.53 15.88
C HIS A 68 9.24 5.57 14.49
N SER A 69 9.37 6.67 13.73
CA SER A 69 8.90 6.75 12.34
C SER A 69 9.55 5.66 11.48
N SER A 70 10.81 5.33 11.73
CA SER A 70 11.53 4.21 11.10
C SER A 70 11.15 2.83 11.63
N ARG A 71 10.33 2.74 12.67
CA ARG A 71 10.02 1.48 13.36
C ARG A 71 8.56 1.03 13.25
N SER A 72 7.79 1.67 12.38
CA SER A 72 6.42 1.29 12.08
C SER A 72 6.09 1.55 10.62
N HIS A 73 5.32 0.64 10.03
CA HIS A 73 4.74 0.85 8.70
C HIS A 73 3.49 1.71 8.85
N ALA A 74 3.30 2.68 7.95
CA ALA A 74 2.09 3.48 7.88
C ALA A 74 1.42 3.27 6.51
N LEU A 75 0.10 3.08 6.54
CA LEU A 75 -0.71 2.91 5.34
C LEU A 75 -1.81 3.96 5.36
N LEU A 76 -1.90 4.76 4.29
CA LEU A 76 -3.07 5.59 4.00
C LEU A 76 -3.83 4.94 2.85
N ILE A 77 -5.12 4.73 3.05
CA ILE A 77 -6.02 4.14 2.05
C ILE A 77 -7.01 5.21 1.63
N ILE A 78 -6.99 5.58 0.36
CA ILE A 78 -7.93 6.52 -0.25
C ILE A 78 -8.83 5.73 -1.19
N ILE A 79 -10.13 5.74 -0.92
CA ILE A 79 -11.13 5.08 -1.76
C ILE A 79 -11.83 6.15 -2.58
N VAL A 80 -11.76 6.03 -3.90
CA VAL A 80 -12.40 6.95 -4.84
C VAL A 80 -13.57 6.22 -5.49
N SER A 81 -14.77 6.74 -5.28
CA SER A 81 -15.99 6.18 -5.89
C SER A 81 -16.53 7.15 -6.93
N GLY A 82 -16.81 6.65 -8.13
CA GLY A 82 -17.36 7.41 -9.25
C GLY A 82 -18.67 6.81 -9.73
N PHE A 83 -19.58 7.67 -10.17
CA PHE A 83 -20.83 7.26 -10.80
C PHE A 83 -20.92 7.88 -12.19
N ASN A 84 -21.03 7.03 -13.21
CA ASN A 84 -21.31 7.47 -14.57
C ASN A 84 -22.83 7.46 -14.76
N SER A 85 -23.43 8.65 -14.79
CA SER A 85 -24.87 8.81 -14.95
C SER A 85 -25.38 8.35 -16.32
N THR A 86 -24.58 8.49 -17.37
CA THR A 86 -24.95 8.08 -18.74
C THR A 86 -25.01 6.57 -18.89
N ALA A 87 -24.06 5.85 -18.29
CA ALA A 87 -23.99 4.39 -18.35
C ALA A 87 -24.72 3.69 -17.17
N GLY A 88 -25.12 4.45 -16.15
CA GLY A 88 -25.67 3.90 -14.90
C GLY A 88 -24.65 3.08 -14.09
N THR A 89 -23.36 3.21 -14.38
CA THR A 89 -22.31 2.37 -13.78
C THR A 89 -21.63 3.06 -12.59
N ARG A 90 -21.43 2.30 -11.51
CA ARG A 90 -20.57 2.70 -10.39
C ARG A 90 -19.19 2.10 -10.55
N THR A 91 -18.17 2.90 -10.31
CA THR A 91 -16.78 2.47 -10.28
C THR A 91 -16.16 2.84 -8.96
N GLN A 92 -15.23 2.01 -8.49
CA GLN A 92 -14.48 2.28 -7.28
C GLN A 92 -13.00 1.96 -7.54
N GLY A 93 -12.13 2.88 -7.13
CA GLY A 93 -10.68 2.70 -7.13
C GLY A 93 -10.13 2.87 -5.72
N LYS A 94 -8.98 2.24 -5.45
CA LYS A 94 -8.30 2.33 -4.15
C LYS A 94 -6.85 2.72 -4.34
N LEU A 95 -6.44 3.84 -3.77
CA LEU A 95 -5.07 4.30 -3.72
C LEU A 95 -4.48 3.94 -2.35
N ASN A 96 -3.42 3.12 -2.34
CA ASN A 96 -2.71 2.71 -1.13
C ASN A 96 -1.35 3.43 -1.10
N LEU A 97 -1.16 4.35 -0.16
CA LEU A 97 0.14 4.97 0.10
C LEU A 97 0.79 4.28 1.30
N VAL A 98 1.95 3.66 1.09
CA VAL A 98 2.59 2.77 2.06
C VAL A 98 3.99 3.29 2.39
N ASP A 99 4.15 3.79 3.61
CA ASP A 99 5.45 4.16 4.18
C ASP A 99 5.99 2.97 4.98
N LEU A 100 6.99 2.28 4.46
CA LEU A 100 7.57 1.13 5.14
C LEU A 100 8.58 1.60 6.19
N ALA A 101 8.64 0.85 7.29
CA ALA A 101 9.67 0.95 8.29
C ALA A 101 11.08 0.73 7.69
N GLY A 102 12.09 1.16 8.44
CA GLY A 102 13.49 0.95 8.14
C GLY A 102 13.83 -0.51 7.86
N SER A 103 14.71 -0.72 6.88
CA SER A 103 15.12 -2.03 6.39
C SER A 103 16.42 -2.55 7.01
N GLU A 104 16.98 -1.80 7.96
CA GLU A 104 18.26 -2.06 8.57
C GLU A 104 18.27 -3.36 9.38
N ARG A 105 19.38 -4.08 9.23
CA ARG A 105 19.57 -5.35 9.93
C ARG A 105 19.93 -5.12 11.40
N ILE A 106 19.25 -5.87 12.26
CA ILE A 106 19.43 -5.89 13.72
C ILE A 106 20.87 -6.12 14.15
N GLY A 107 21.64 -6.93 13.40
CA GLY A 107 23.03 -7.22 13.73
C GLY A 107 23.96 -6.01 13.77
N LYS A 108 23.54 -4.87 13.20
CA LYS A 108 24.29 -3.60 13.23
C LYS A 108 23.77 -2.59 14.27
N SER A 109 22.60 -2.83 14.87
CA SER A 109 21.93 -1.82 15.69
C SER A 109 22.37 -1.81 17.16
N GLY A 110 23.11 -2.85 17.61
CA GLY A 110 23.50 -3.01 19.01
C GLY A 110 22.30 -3.06 19.98
N ALA A 111 21.10 -3.35 19.47
CA ALA A 111 19.89 -3.28 20.26
C ALA A 111 19.77 -4.46 21.23
N GLU A 112 19.44 -4.17 22.49
CA GLU A 112 19.21 -5.16 23.53
C GLU A 112 17.78 -5.09 24.08
N GLY A 113 17.37 -6.14 24.81
CA GLY A 113 16.11 -6.17 25.56
C GLY A 113 14.87 -5.91 24.70
N SER A 114 14.07 -4.91 25.09
CA SER A 114 12.81 -4.56 24.41
C SER A 114 13.03 -4.02 22.99
N ARG A 115 14.12 -3.27 22.77
CA ARG A 115 14.48 -2.68 21.47
C ARG A 115 14.86 -3.76 20.45
N LEU A 116 15.53 -4.82 20.91
CA LEU A 116 15.82 -5.99 20.08
C LEU A 116 14.54 -6.69 19.61
N ARG A 117 13.60 -6.95 20.53
CA ARG A 117 12.32 -7.59 20.21
C ARG A 117 11.50 -6.76 19.23
N GLU A 118 11.51 -5.44 19.38
CA GLU A 118 10.87 -4.52 18.46
C GLU A 118 11.49 -4.58 17.05
N ALA A 119 12.82 -4.47 16.96
CA ALA A 119 13.56 -4.56 15.70
C ALA A 119 13.33 -5.91 14.98
N GLN A 120 13.20 -7.01 15.73
CA GLN A 120 12.83 -8.33 15.21
C GLN A 120 11.43 -8.33 14.60
N CYS A 121 10.48 -7.67 15.24
CA CYS A 121 9.11 -7.57 14.75
C CYS A 121 8.98 -6.78 13.45
N ILE A 122 9.70 -5.66 13.36
CA ILE A 122 9.74 -4.83 12.14
C ILE A 122 10.35 -5.65 11.00
N ASN A 123 11.53 -6.22 11.24
CA ASN A 123 12.21 -7.02 10.23
C ASN A 123 11.40 -8.25 9.82
N LYS A 124 10.65 -8.89 10.72
CA LYS A 124 9.75 -9.99 10.36
C LYS A 124 8.75 -9.62 9.26
N SER A 125 8.16 -8.43 9.34
CA SER A 125 7.21 -7.98 8.31
C SER A 125 7.88 -7.67 6.95
N LEU A 126 9.09 -7.11 6.96
CA LEU A 126 9.87 -6.87 5.74
C LEU A 126 10.43 -8.18 5.13
N SER A 127 10.84 -9.13 5.97
CA SER A 127 11.23 -10.48 5.52
C SER A 127 10.05 -11.20 4.87
N ALA A 128 8.86 -11.16 5.50
CA ALA A 128 7.65 -11.73 4.90
C ALA A 128 7.30 -11.09 3.55
N LEU A 129 7.50 -9.77 3.41
CA LEU A 129 7.35 -9.08 2.12
C LEU A 129 8.37 -9.59 1.10
N GLY A 130 9.62 -9.81 1.52
CA GLY A 130 10.65 -10.46 0.72
C GLY A 130 10.27 -11.85 0.22
N ASP A 131 9.66 -12.66 1.09
CA ASP A 131 9.20 -14.01 0.77
C ASP A 131 8.04 -13.98 -0.24
N VAL A 132 7.08 -13.07 -0.05
CA VAL A 132 5.96 -12.86 -0.98
C VAL A 132 6.47 -12.49 -2.38
N ILE A 133 7.37 -11.51 -2.47
CA ILE A 133 7.96 -11.09 -3.76
C ILE A 133 8.72 -12.24 -4.42
N SER A 134 9.44 -13.03 -3.64
CA SER A 134 10.18 -14.19 -4.15
C SER A 134 9.24 -15.27 -4.69
N ALA A 135 8.14 -15.55 -3.98
CA ALA A 135 7.12 -16.51 -4.40
C ALA A 135 6.36 -16.05 -5.65
N LEU A 136 6.00 -14.77 -5.73
CA LEU A 136 5.34 -14.17 -6.90
C LEU A 136 6.24 -14.27 -8.14
N ARG A 137 7.50 -13.88 -8.01
CA ARG A 137 8.49 -13.99 -9.10
C ARG A 137 8.69 -15.44 -9.54
N GLY A 138 8.72 -16.37 -8.58
CA GLY A 138 8.84 -17.81 -8.84
C GLY A 138 7.57 -18.45 -9.42
N LYS A 139 6.47 -17.69 -9.54
CA LYS A 139 5.13 -18.17 -9.95
C LYS A 139 4.70 -19.40 -9.13
N TYR A 140 5.01 -19.41 -7.84
CA TYR A 140 4.62 -20.49 -6.94
C TYR A 140 3.10 -20.50 -6.73
N SER A 141 2.54 -21.70 -6.58
CA SER A 141 1.09 -21.89 -6.36
C SER A 141 0.60 -21.26 -5.06
N HIS A 142 1.43 -21.28 -4.01
CA HIS A 142 1.14 -20.67 -2.73
C HIS A 142 2.04 -19.46 -2.48
N VAL A 143 1.42 -18.29 -2.27
CA VAL A 143 2.10 -17.04 -1.90
C VAL A 143 1.80 -16.72 -0.44
N PRO A 144 2.82 -16.53 0.43
CA PRO A 144 2.64 -16.48 1.88
C PRO A 144 2.18 -15.11 2.41
N PHE A 145 1.11 -14.52 1.84
CA PHE A 145 0.61 -13.20 2.25
C PHE A 145 0.23 -13.12 3.74
N ARG A 146 -0.16 -14.25 4.35
CA ARG A 146 -0.57 -14.30 5.77
C ARG A 146 0.58 -14.33 6.77
N ASN A 147 1.85 -14.40 6.33
CA ASN A 147 3.00 -14.46 7.23
C ASN A 147 3.24 -13.15 8.00
N SER A 148 2.65 -12.04 7.55
CA SER A 148 2.59 -10.79 8.30
C SER A 148 1.30 -10.03 8.01
N ARG A 149 0.90 -9.14 8.93
CA ARG A 149 -0.24 -8.24 8.68
C ARG A 149 0.00 -7.28 7.53
N LEU A 150 1.24 -6.81 7.36
CA LEU A 150 1.64 -5.93 6.28
C LEU A 150 1.38 -6.61 4.93
N THR A 151 1.96 -7.80 4.72
CA THR A 151 1.78 -8.56 3.48
C THR A 151 0.32 -8.93 3.25
N TYR A 152 -0.44 -9.18 4.31
CA TYR A 152 -1.85 -9.49 4.17
C TYR A 152 -2.64 -8.27 3.68
N LEU A 153 -2.45 -7.09 4.29
CA LEU A 153 -3.07 -5.84 3.81
C LEU A 153 -2.71 -5.49 2.36
N LEU A 154 -1.50 -5.84 1.93
CA LEU A 154 -0.99 -5.54 0.60
C LEU A 154 -1.30 -6.61 -0.44
N GLN A 155 -2.01 -7.67 -0.07
CA GLN A 155 -2.32 -8.78 -0.98
C GLN A 155 -2.96 -8.27 -2.28
N ASP A 156 -3.95 -7.38 -2.18
CA ASP A 156 -4.65 -6.82 -3.33
C ASP A 156 -3.69 -6.00 -4.22
N SER A 157 -2.75 -5.26 -3.61
CA SER A 157 -1.74 -4.47 -4.34
C SER A 157 -0.63 -5.30 -4.99
N LEU A 158 -0.37 -6.51 -4.51
CA LEU A 158 0.75 -7.36 -4.95
C LEU A 158 0.32 -8.61 -5.73
N SER A 159 -0.98 -8.90 -5.83
CA SER A 159 -1.49 -10.06 -6.56
C SER A 159 -2.83 -9.84 -7.27
N GLY A 160 -3.50 -8.71 -7.04
CA GLY A 160 -4.74 -8.34 -7.72
C GLY A 160 -4.53 -7.43 -8.95
N ASP A 161 -5.64 -6.88 -9.45
CA ASP A 161 -5.68 -5.86 -10.50
C ASP A 161 -5.18 -4.51 -9.96
N SER A 162 -3.86 -4.41 -9.80
CA SER A 162 -3.19 -3.25 -9.22
C SER A 162 -1.99 -2.81 -10.04
N LYS A 163 -1.85 -1.48 -10.18
CA LYS A 163 -0.61 -0.84 -10.59
C LYS A 163 0.19 -0.56 -9.32
N THR A 164 1.41 -1.03 -9.30
CA THR A 164 2.23 -0.90 -8.09
C THR A 164 3.54 -0.23 -8.44
N LEU A 165 3.80 0.89 -7.77
CA LEU A 165 5.01 1.68 -7.86
C LEU A 165 5.81 1.51 -6.57
N MET A 166 7.06 1.06 -6.71
CA MET A 166 7.98 1.00 -5.58
C MET A 166 9.01 2.13 -5.68
N MET A 167 9.12 2.94 -4.64
CA MET A 167 10.16 3.95 -4.47
C MET A 167 11.19 3.47 -3.44
N VAL A 168 12.44 3.40 -3.86
CA VAL A 168 13.54 2.96 -3.00
C VAL A 168 14.42 4.16 -2.67
N GLN A 169 14.50 4.51 -1.39
CA GLN A 169 15.40 5.56 -0.92
C GLN A 169 16.72 4.92 -0.50
N VAL A 170 17.81 5.42 -1.05
CA VAL A 170 19.16 4.96 -0.75
C VAL A 170 19.98 6.11 -0.20
N SER A 171 20.86 5.79 0.74
CA SER A 171 21.81 6.75 1.28
C SER A 171 23.13 6.65 0.51
N PRO A 172 23.74 7.78 0.09
CA PRO A 172 25.05 7.81 -0.54
C PRO A 172 26.20 7.71 0.47
N LEU A 173 25.91 7.72 1.78
CA LEU A 173 26.93 7.72 2.83
C LEU A 173 27.67 6.38 2.90
N PRO A 174 29.01 6.37 3.06
CA PRO A 174 29.79 5.13 3.13
C PRO A 174 29.31 4.16 4.21
N GLY A 175 28.87 4.66 5.37
CA GLY A 175 28.35 3.85 6.48
C GLY A 175 27.09 3.06 6.12
N ASN A 176 26.29 3.55 5.18
CA ASN A 176 25.00 2.99 4.80
C ASN A 176 25.07 2.16 3.52
N MET A 177 26.25 2.05 2.90
CA MET A 177 26.45 1.39 1.61
C MET A 177 25.87 -0.03 1.56
N SER A 178 26.06 -0.83 2.61
CA SER A 178 25.55 -2.21 2.65
C SER A 178 24.02 -2.28 2.61
N GLU A 179 23.36 -1.36 3.32
CA GLU A 179 21.90 -1.30 3.38
C GLU A 179 21.34 -0.74 2.07
N SER A 180 21.97 0.30 1.50
CA SER A 180 21.65 0.81 0.16
C SER A 180 21.72 -0.28 -0.91
N VAL A 181 22.79 -1.09 -0.91
CA VAL A 181 22.92 -2.24 -1.83
C VAL A 181 21.85 -3.30 -1.58
N CYS A 182 21.51 -3.58 -0.31
CA CYS A 182 20.45 -4.53 0.04
C CYS A 182 19.09 -4.07 -0.50
N SER A 183 18.75 -2.80 -0.30
CA SER A 183 17.53 -2.15 -0.79
C SER A 183 17.45 -2.17 -2.32
N LEU A 184 18.53 -1.85 -3.02
CA LEU A 184 18.57 -1.91 -4.50
C LEU A 184 18.41 -3.35 -5.02
N LYS A 185 19.08 -4.33 -4.38
CA LYS A 185 18.90 -5.75 -4.73
C LYS A 185 17.47 -6.21 -4.50
N PHE A 186 16.79 -5.71 -3.47
CA PHE A 186 15.37 -5.98 -3.26
C PHE A 186 14.51 -5.35 -4.36
N ALA A 187 14.74 -4.08 -4.69
CA ALA A 187 14.07 -3.38 -5.78
C ALA A 187 14.18 -4.14 -7.11
N GLN A 188 15.37 -4.65 -7.42
CA GLN A 188 15.62 -5.46 -8.61
C GLN A 188 14.75 -6.73 -8.64
N ARG A 189 14.53 -7.38 -7.48
CA ARG A 189 13.62 -8.54 -7.38
C ARG A 189 12.17 -8.12 -7.58
N VAL A 190 11.75 -7.02 -6.96
CA VAL A 190 10.37 -6.50 -7.10
C VAL A 190 10.06 -6.16 -8.55
N ARG A 191 10.99 -5.54 -9.28
CA ARG A 191 10.82 -5.20 -10.70
C ARG A 191 10.52 -6.41 -11.59
N SER A 192 10.99 -7.60 -11.22
CA SER A 192 10.77 -8.84 -11.98
C SER A 192 9.44 -9.55 -11.67
N VAL A 193 8.61 -8.97 -10.80
CA VAL A 193 7.26 -9.48 -10.53
C VAL A 193 6.29 -8.95 -11.58
N GLU A 194 5.62 -9.85 -12.28
CA GLU A 194 4.51 -9.54 -13.19
C GLU A 194 3.20 -9.62 -12.41
N LEU A 195 2.49 -8.50 -12.28
CA LEU A 195 1.15 -8.48 -11.70
C LEU A 195 0.14 -8.81 -12.80
N ASN A 196 -0.73 -9.78 -12.55
CA ASN A 196 -1.78 -10.15 -13.49
C ASN A 196 -2.83 -9.05 -13.52
N SER A 197 -2.95 -8.31 -14.62
CA SER A 197 -4.14 -7.49 -14.88
C SER A 197 -5.29 -8.45 -15.18
N SER A 198 -6.15 -8.75 -14.21
CA SER A 198 -7.33 -9.56 -14.48
C SER A 198 -8.25 -8.83 -15.45
N SER A 199 -8.45 -9.41 -16.64
CA SER A 199 -9.45 -8.95 -17.60
C SER A 199 -10.83 -8.99 -16.92
N ARG A 200 -11.48 -7.84 -16.77
CA ARG A 200 -12.81 -7.75 -16.15
C ARG A 200 -13.78 -8.58 -16.97
N ARG A 201 -14.43 -9.58 -16.36
CA ARG A 201 -15.59 -10.25 -16.97
C ARG A 201 -16.69 -9.21 -17.12
N HIS A 202 -16.91 -8.78 -18.35
CA HIS A 202 -18.09 -8.02 -18.74
C HIS A 202 -19.29 -8.95 -18.59
N GLU A 203 -20.22 -8.67 -17.68
CA GLU A 203 -21.57 -9.22 -17.79
C GLU A 203 -22.25 -8.50 -18.96
N ASN A 204 -22.16 -9.10 -20.15
CA ASN A 204 -22.80 -8.58 -21.36
C ASN A 204 -24.32 -8.78 -21.25
N SER A 205 -25.07 -7.70 -21.01
CA SER A 205 -26.42 -7.56 -21.57
C SER A 205 -26.30 -6.97 -22.97
N SER A 206 -26.61 -7.77 -23.98
CA SER A 206 -26.52 -7.46 -25.40
C SER A 206 -27.38 -6.26 -25.82
N THR A 207 -26.78 -5.28 -26.51
CA THR A 207 -27.42 -4.61 -27.67
C THR A 207 -26.39 -3.87 -28.53
N SER A 208 -26.51 -4.03 -29.85
CA SER A 208 -25.64 -3.55 -30.92
C SER A 208 -26.01 -2.17 -31.45
N SER A 209 -25.03 -1.31 -31.75
CA SER A 209 -25.03 -0.45 -32.97
C SER A 209 -23.74 0.38 -33.13
N SER A 210 -23.33 0.53 -34.39
CA SER A 210 -22.09 1.07 -34.95
C SER A 210 -21.92 2.62 -34.87
N PRO A 211 -20.71 3.17 -35.15
CA PRO A 211 -20.34 4.55 -34.83
C PRO A 211 -20.46 5.53 -36.01
N THR A 212 -20.75 6.80 -35.73
CA THR A 212 -20.50 7.92 -36.65
C THR A 212 -19.71 9.03 -35.96
N HIS A 213 -18.78 9.56 -36.74
CA HIS A 213 -17.70 10.50 -36.41
C HIS A 213 -18.24 11.93 -36.26
N ASN A 214 -17.75 12.70 -35.29
CA ASN A 214 -17.48 14.13 -35.48
C ASN A 214 -16.58 14.72 -34.38
N SER A 215 -15.55 15.41 -34.85
CA SER A 215 -14.45 16.01 -34.11
C SER A 215 -14.84 17.39 -33.56
N VAL A 216 -14.48 17.70 -32.31
CA VAL A 216 -14.13 19.05 -31.87
C VAL A 216 -12.90 18.96 -30.98
N GLU A 217 -11.88 19.68 -31.39
CA GLU A 217 -10.54 19.73 -30.85
C GLU A 217 -10.45 20.81 -29.76
N VAL A 218 -9.95 20.45 -28.57
CA VAL A 218 -9.39 21.41 -27.61
C VAL A 218 -8.02 20.88 -27.19
N THR A 219 -6.99 21.54 -27.69
CA THR A 219 -5.59 21.21 -27.47
C THR A 219 -5.04 22.09 -26.35
N LEU A 220 -4.66 21.47 -25.22
CA LEU A 220 -3.57 21.95 -24.37
C LEU A 220 -2.71 20.76 -23.90
N SER A 221 -1.65 20.53 -24.67
CA SER A 221 -0.30 20.11 -24.28
C SER A 221 -0.09 18.85 -23.42
N SER A 222 0.06 17.73 -24.13
CA SER A 222 1.19 16.79 -23.99
C SER A 222 1.39 16.02 -22.68
N ALA A 223 0.51 15.07 -22.39
CA ALA A 223 0.91 13.67 -22.15
C ALA A 223 -0.27 12.76 -22.54
N GLN A 224 -0.03 11.89 -23.52
CA GLN A 224 -1.04 11.14 -24.27
C GLN A 224 -1.96 10.25 -23.42
N LEU A 225 -3.25 10.33 -23.77
CA LEU A 225 -4.29 9.29 -23.75
C LEU A 225 -3.82 7.89 -23.34
N VAL A 226 -4.31 7.41 -22.20
CA VAL A 226 -4.75 6.02 -22.06
C VAL A 226 -6.27 6.07 -21.92
N SER A 227 -6.94 5.33 -22.80
CA SER A 227 -8.40 5.17 -22.91
C SER A 227 -9.13 5.20 -21.56
N ALA A 228 -10.29 5.85 -21.56
CA ALA A 228 -11.27 5.78 -20.49
C ALA A 228 -11.67 4.32 -20.25
N GLU A 229 -11.08 3.71 -19.22
CA GLU A 229 -11.56 2.53 -18.49
C GLU A 229 -10.46 2.16 -17.47
N THR A 230 -10.82 2.05 -16.18
CA THR A 230 -10.00 1.49 -15.08
C THR A 230 -9.15 2.51 -14.29
N PHE A 231 -9.72 3.04 -13.20
CA PHE A 231 -8.91 3.48 -12.06
C PHE A 231 -8.25 2.24 -11.46
N THR A 232 -6.96 2.10 -11.71
CA THR A 232 -6.16 1.01 -11.20
C THR A 232 -5.74 1.34 -9.77
N PHE A 233 -5.63 0.31 -8.92
CA PHE A 233 -4.98 0.48 -7.62
C PHE A 233 -3.58 1.07 -7.84
N PHE A 234 -3.15 2.00 -7.01
CA PHE A 234 -1.79 2.51 -6.98
C PHE A 234 -1.21 2.20 -5.60
N GLY A 235 -0.17 1.36 -5.54
CA GLY A 235 0.65 1.21 -4.34
C GLY A 235 1.90 2.08 -4.49
N ILE A 236 2.16 3.03 -3.59
CA ILE A 236 3.49 3.66 -3.48
C ILE A 236 4.19 3.09 -2.25
N PHE A 237 5.29 2.37 -2.45
CA PHE A 237 6.12 1.86 -1.37
C PHE A 237 7.30 2.77 -1.14
N LYS A 238 7.53 3.23 0.09
CA LYS A 238 8.78 3.90 0.47
C LYS A 238 9.59 2.97 1.35
N ILE A 239 10.78 2.59 0.90
CA ILE A 239 11.80 2.00 1.78
C ILE A 239 12.79 3.08 2.15
N LYS A 240 12.96 3.32 3.46
CA LYS A 240 13.99 4.19 4.00
C LYS A 240 15.17 3.36 4.48
N VAL A 241 16.37 3.81 4.10
CA VAL A 241 17.63 3.39 4.71
C VAL A 241 17.98 4.49 5.71
N ASP A 242 17.92 4.19 7.00
CA ASP A 242 18.48 5.07 8.04
C ASP A 242 20.00 4.85 8.15
#